data_AF-A0A2W6E5G4-F1
#
_entry.id   AF-A0A2W6E5G4-F1
#
_cell.length_a   1.000
_cell.length_b   1.000
_cell.length_c   1.000
_cell.angle_alpha   90.00
_cell.angle_beta   90.00
_cell.angle_gamma   90.00
#
_symmetry.space_group_name_H-M   'P 1'
#
loop_
_entity.id
_entity.type
_entity.pdbx_description
1 polymer ?
#
loop_
_entity_poly.entity_id
_entity_poly.type
_entity_poly.pdbx_seq_one_letter_code
_entity_poly.pdbx_strand_id
1 'polypeptide(L)'
;MDAVTLGQNIELHAQCQPLAPLLGVWRGEGLAQYPSLLGEFRYGQQITFAHDGRPFLVYEARAWLLNSSGQVLRPAAREVGWWRVDEEETIEVVLAHMFGICEIYYGGRT
;
A
#
# COMPACT_ATOMS: atom_id res chain seq x y z
N MET A 1 15.81 2.11 -7.08
CA MET A 1 15.93 2.81 -5.80
C MET A 1 14.93 2.13 -4.87
N ASP A 2 15.41 1.43 -3.85
CA ASP A 2 14.53 0.66 -2.99
C ASP A 2 13.75 1.62 -2.08
N ALA A 3 12.43 1.41 -1.95
CA ALA A 3 11.57 2.25 -1.12
C ALA A 3 12.00 2.28 0.36
N VAL A 4 12.80 1.30 0.80
CA VAL A 4 13.45 1.25 2.12
C VAL A 4 14.43 2.41 2.35
N THR A 5 14.99 3.02 1.30
CA THR A 5 15.97 4.11 1.42
C THR A 5 15.32 5.50 1.35
N LEU A 6 14.08 5.61 0.88
CA LEU A 6 13.35 6.88 0.85
C LEU A 6 12.92 7.26 2.28
N GLY A 7 13.47 8.35 2.81
CA GLY A 7 13.15 8.89 4.15
C GLY A 7 14.21 8.62 5.22
N GLN A 8 15.25 7.84 4.94
CA GLN A 8 16.36 7.67 5.88
C GLN A 8 17.04 9.04 6.09
N ASN A 9 16.94 9.57 7.32
CA ASN A 9 17.47 10.87 7.75
C ASN A 9 16.77 12.13 7.21
N ILE A 10 15.52 12.00 6.74
CA ILE A 10 14.68 13.16 6.39
C ILE A 10 13.56 13.25 7.42
N GLU A 11 13.23 14.45 7.88
CA GLU A 11 12.13 14.65 8.82
C GLU A 11 10.77 14.41 8.12
N LEU A 12 9.83 13.77 8.82
CA LEU A 12 8.48 13.59 8.32
C LEU A 12 7.72 14.92 8.35
N HIS A 13 7.08 15.27 7.23
CA HIS A 13 6.25 16.48 7.15
C HIS A 13 5.14 16.47 8.22
N ALA A 14 4.85 17.62 8.83
CA ALA A 14 3.87 17.74 9.92
C ALA A 14 2.48 17.18 9.55
N GLN A 15 2.00 17.46 8.33
CA GLN A 15 0.71 16.92 7.83
C GLN A 15 0.70 15.38 7.74
N CYS A 16 1.85 14.72 7.61
CA CYS A 16 1.94 13.27 7.53
C CYS A 16 2.12 12.59 8.90
N GLN A 17 2.24 13.35 9.99
CA GLN A 17 2.39 12.79 11.34
C GLN A 17 1.27 11.81 11.72
N PRO A 18 -0.02 12.04 11.38
CA PRO A 18 -1.07 11.06 11.63
C PRO A 18 -0.85 9.70 10.92
N LEU A 19 -0.09 9.69 9.83
CA LEU A 19 0.23 8.48 9.06
C LEU A 19 1.58 7.85 9.46
N ALA A 20 2.33 8.44 10.41
CA ALA A 20 3.62 7.93 10.84
C ALA A 20 3.62 6.43 11.22
N PRO A 21 2.56 5.86 11.85
CA PRO A 21 2.51 4.44 12.16
C PRO A 21 2.54 3.52 10.94
N LEU A 22 2.24 4.00 9.73
CA LEU A 22 2.24 3.19 8.51
C LEU A 22 3.64 3.03 7.92
N LEU A 23 4.59 3.92 8.25
CA LEU A 23 5.92 3.96 7.66
C LEU A 23 6.68 2.65 7.85
N GLY A 24 7.31 2.18 6.77
CA GLY A 24 8.12 0.97 6.77
C GLY A 24 7.64 -0.07 5.77
N VAL A 25 8.12 -1.31 5.97
CA VAL A 25 7.81 -2.45 5.11
C VAL A 25 7.02 -3.48 5.90
N TRP A 26 5.81 -3.76 5.40
CA TRP A 26 4.89 -4.75 5.94
C TRP A 26 4.90 -5.99 5.07
N ARG A 27 4.93 -7.16 5.68
CA ARG A 27 4.83 -8.46 4.98
C ARG A 27 3.85 -9.36 5.70
N GLY A 28 3.02 -10.06 4.94
CA GLY A 28 2.05 -10.99 5.49
C GLY A 28 1.37 -11.80 4.42
N GLU A 29 0.36 -12.56 4.83
CA GLU A 29 -0.52 -13.31 3.95
C GLU A 29 -1.95 -12.80 4.07
N GLY A 30 -2.72 -12.96 3.00
CA GLY A 30 -4.12 -12.61 2.94
C GLY A 30 -4.95 -13.69 2.25
N LEU A 31 -6.26 -13.54 2.41
CA LEU A 31 -7.27 -14.42 1.85
C LEU A 31 -8.22 -13.58 1.01
N ALA A 32 -8.51 -14.02 -0.21
CA ALA A 32 -9.40 -13.32 -1.12
C ALA A 32 -10.48 -14.25 -1.65
N GLN A 33 -11.70 -13.75 -1.66
CA GLN A 33 -12.87 -14.41 -2.21
C GLN A 33 -13.71 -13.36 -2.91
N TYR A 34 -14.16 -13.65 -4.13
CA TYR A 34 -15.06 -12.77 -4.87
C TYR A 34 -16.08 -13.62 -5.63
N PRO A 35 -17.37 -13.23 -5.73
CA PRO A 35 -18.40 -14.09 -6.31
C PRO A 35 -18.16 -14.55 -7.74
N SER A 36 -17.46 -13.75 -8.56
CA SER A 36 -17.10 -14.12 -9.94
C SER A 36 -15.82 -14.95 -10.07
N LEU A 37 -15.10 -15.18 -8.96
CA LEU A 37 -13.90 -16.00 -8.92
C LEU A 37 -14.25 -17.41 -8.41
N LEU A 38 -13.58 -18.42 -8.96
CA LEU A 38 -13.75 -19.80 -8.54
C LEU A 38 -13.08 -20.02 -7.19
N GLY A 39 -13.85 -19.80 -6.12
CA GLY A 39 -13.46 -20.08 -4.76
C GLY A 39 -12.52 -19.06 -4.14
N GLU A 40 -12.00 -19.45 -2.98
CA GLU A 40 -11.06 -18.67 -2.18
C GLU A 40 -9.62 -18.92 -2.64
N PHE A 41 -8.79 -17.88 -2.64
CA PHE A 41 -7.35 -18.02 -2.88
C PHE A 41 -6.52 -17.27 -1.83
N ARG A 42 -5.35 -17.83 -1.53
CA ARG A 42 -4.35 -17.26 -0.62
C ARG A 42 -3.31 -16.48 -1.39
N TYR A 43 -2.84 -15.38 -0.81
CA TYR A 43 -1.78 -14.58 -1.38
C TYR A 43 -0.81 -14.10 -0.31
N GLY A 44 0.46 -14.02 -0.66
CA GLY A 44 1.45 -13.27 0.12
C GLY A 44 1.45 -11.83 -0.36
N GLN A 45 1.72 -10.89 0.54
CA GLN A 45 1.75 -9.47 0.20
C GLN A 45 2.87 -8.75 0.94
N GLN A 46 3.50 -7.81 0.25
CA GLN A 46 4.39 -6.81 0.82
C GLN A 46 3.84 -5.43 0.51
N ILE A 47 3.73 -4.59 1.54
CA ILE A 47 3.36 -3.18 1.43
C ILE A 47 4.53 -2.34 1.92
N THR A 48 4.83 -1.24 1.23
CA THR A 48 5.84 -0.28 1.64
C THR A 48 5.24 1.12 1.69
N PHE A 49 5.43 1.78 2.83
CA PHE A 49 5.19 3.21 3.01
C PHE A 49 6.51 3.92 3.26
N ALA A 50 6.75 4.99 2.53
CA ALA A 50 7.95 5.83 2.65
C ALA A 50 7.61 7.31 2.49
N HIS A 51 8.56 8.20 2.73
CA HIS A 51 8.40 9.64 2.48
C HIS A 51 9.73 10.27 2.04
N ASP A 52 9.65 11.50 1.52
CA ASP A 52 10.82 12.32 1.20
C ASP A 52 10.78 13.73 1.83
N GLY A 53 9.92 13.90 2.84
CA GLY A 53 9.79 15.15 3.63
C GLY A 53 8.74 16.12 3.11
N ARG A 54 8.12 15.83 1.96
CA ARG A 54 6.97 16.56 1.42
C ARG A 54 5.64 16.02 2.01
N PRO A 55 4.50 16.74 1.86
CA PRO A 55 3.21 16.36 2.47
C PRO A 55 2.50 15.21 1.73
N PHE A 56 3.18 14.06 1.62
CA PHE A 56 2.61 12.80 1.16
C PHE A 56 3.47 11.62 1.63
N LEU A 57 2.86 10.42 1.68
CA LEU A 57 3.59 9.17 1.71
C LEU A 57 3.62 8.54 0.31
N VAL A 58 4.75 7.92 -0.04
CA VAL A 58 4.88 7.00 -1.17
C VAL A 58 4.39 5.63 -0.73
N TYR A 59 3.52 5.03 -1.53
CA TYR A 59 2.94 3.72 -1.29
C TYR A 59 3.24 2.75 -2.44
N GLU A 60 3.57 1.51 -2.09
CA GLU A 60 3.62 0.39 -3.03
C GLU A 60 3.13 -0.89 -2.35
N ALA A 61 2.23 -1.63 -3.00
CA ALA A 61 1.89 -2.99 -2.64
C ALA A 61 2.21 -3.97 -3.77
N ARG A 62 2.75 -5.13 -3.39
CA ARG A 62 3.06 -6.26 -4.28
C ARG A 62 2.49 -7.52 -3.67
N ALA A 63 1.76 -8.29 -4.47
CA ALA A 63 1.19 -9.55 -4.07
C ALA A 63 1.73 -10.72 -4.90
N TRP A 64 1.63 -11.92 -4.34
CA TRP A 64 1.97 -13.19 -4.98
C TRP A 64 0.90 -14.21 -4.63
N LEU A 65 0.44 -14.99 -5.62
CA LEU A 65 -0.45 -16.12 -5.32
C LEU A 65 0.32 -17.22 -4.62
N LEU A 66 -0.31 -17.83 -3.61
CA LEU A 66 0.26 -18.95 -2.87
C LEU A 66 -0.47 -20.25 -3.21
N ASN A 67 0.26 -21.36 -3.20
CA ASN A 67 -0.37 -22.69 -3.22
C ASN A 67 -0.89 -23.08 -1.82
N SER A 68 -1.51 -24.26 -1.74
CA SER A 68 -2.03 -24.78 -0.47
C SER A 68 -0.97 -24.97 0.63
N SER A 69 0.30 -25.14 0.25
CA SER A 69 1.45 -25.26 1.15
C SER A 69 2.09 -23.91 1.52
N GLY A 70 1.54 -22.78 1.06
CA GLY A 70 2.06 -21.43 1.35
C GLY A 70 3.26 -21.02 0.50
N GLN A 71 3.59 -21.78 -0.54
CA GLN A 71 4.69 -21.43 -1.47
C GLN A 71 4.19 -20.49 -2.55
N VAL A 72 5.04 -19.55 -2.95
CA VAL A 72 4.77 -18.61 -4.05
C VAL A 72 4.63 -19.37 -5.37
N LEU A 73 3.47 -19.21 -6.01
CA LEU A 73 3.20 -19.72 -7.36
C LEU A 73 3.67 -18.75 -8.43
N ARG A 74 3.25 -17.48 -8.32
CA ARG A 74 3.57 -16.41 -9.28
C ARG A 74 3.25 -15.03 -8.71
N PRO A 75 3.78 -13.95 -9.30
CA PRO A 75 3.31 -12.59 -9.04
C PRO A 75 1.79 -12.44 -9.28
N ALA A 76 1.18 -11.58 -8.47
CA ALA A 76 -0.23 -11.23 -8.51
C ALA A 76 -0.38 -9.71 -8.62
N ALA A 77 -1.34 -9.11 -7.92
CA ALA A 77 -1.62 -7.68 -7.94
C ALA A 77 -0.40 -6.82 -7.53
N ARG A 78 -0.34 -5.63 -8.10
CA ARG A 78 0.63 -4.59 -7.80
C ARG A 78 -0.01 -3.24 -8.03
N GLU A 79 0.18 -2.37 -7.06
CA GLU A 79 -0.34 -1.02 -7.04
C GLU A 79 0.69 -0.09 -6.41
N VAL A 80 0.68 1.15 -6.90
CA VAL A 80 1.57 2.21 -6.43
C VAL A 80 0.77 3.49 -6.33
N GLY A 81 1.20 4.40 -5.44
CA GLY A 81 0.48 5.66 -5.31
C GLY A 81 0.98 6.55 -4.19
N TRP A 82 0.13 7.50 -3.83
CA TRP A 82 0.41 8.50 -2.82
C TRP A 82 -0.73 8.60 -1.81
N TRP A 83 -0.36 8.73 -0.54
CA TRP A 83 -1.29 9.03 0.55
C TRP A 83 -1.05 10.47 1.00
N ARG A 84 -2.12 11.26 1.09
CA ARG A 84 -2.08 12.68 1.45
C ARG A 84 -3.07 12.93 2.58
N VAL A 85 -2.76 13.90 3.42
CA VAL A 85 -3.62 14.33 4.52
C VAL A 85 -3.81 15.84 4.41
N ASP A 86 -5.05 16.31 4.48
CA ASP A 86 -5.37 17.73 4.51
C ASP A 86 -5.30 18.32 5.94
N GLU A 87 -5.71 19.58 6.09
CA GLU A 87 -5.70 20.28 7.39
C GLU A 87 -6.79 19.78 8.35
N GLU A 88 -7.81 19.08 7.84
CA GLU A 88 -8.93 18.53 8.60
C GLU A 88 -8.72 17.03 8.95
N GLU A 89 -7.50 16.52 8.76
CA GLU A 89 -7.13 15.10 8.89
C GLU A 89 -7.90 14.16 7.94
N THR A 90 -8.41 14.67 6.82
CA THR A 90 -8.98 13.84 5.77
C THR A 90 -7.86 13.23 4.93
N ILE A 91 -7.98 11.95 4.64
CA ILE A 91 -7.01 11.17 3.87
C ILE A 91 -7.49 11.04 2.43
N GLU A 92 -6.62 11.42 1.51
CA GLU A 92 -6.72 11.16 0.08
C GLU A 92 -5.69 10.09 -0.32
N VAL A 93 -6.13 9.08 -1.06
CA VAL A 93 -5.23 8.07 -1.62
C VAL A 93 -5.42 8.01 -3.13
N VAL A 94 -4.35 8.20 -3.88
CA VAL A 94 -4.36 8.10 -5.35
C VAL A 94 -3.51 6.90 -5.75
N LEU A 95 -4.13 5.90 -6.37
CA LEU A 95 -3.48 4.65 -6.77
C LEU A 95 -3.53 4.42 -8.28
N ALA A 96 -2.47 3.81 -8.79
CA ALA A 96 -2.43 3.20 -10.12
C ALA A 96 -2.13 1.71 -9.98
N HIS A 97 -2.95 0.90 -10.64
CA HIS A 97 -2.86 -0.54 -10.67
C HIS A 97 -2.16 -1.03 -11.92
N MET A 98 -1.36 -2.09 -11.80
CA MET A 98 -0.62 -2.69 -12.93
C MET A 98 -1.52 -3.14 -14.10
N PHE A 99 -2.81 -3.36 -13.85
CA PHE A 99 -3.79 -3.83 -14.82
C PHE A 99 -4.63 -2.69 -15.45
N GLY A 100 -4.16 -1.45 -15.33
CA GLY A 100 -4.70 -0.30 -16.08
C GLY A 100 -5.90 0.38 -15.43
N ILE A 101 -6.04 0.28 -14.11
CA ILE A 101 -7.06 0.97 -13.32
C ILE A 101 -6.38 2.04 -12.45
N CYS A 102 -7.00 3.21 -12.32
CA CYS A 102 -6.63 4.20 -11.33
C CYS A 102 -7.80 4.39 -10.36
N GLU A 103 -7.50 4.54 -9.08
CA GLU A 103 -8.48 4.70 -8.02
C GLU A 103 -8.12 5.93 -7.16
N ILE A 104 -9.17 6.59 -6.67
CA ILE A 104 -9.05 7.66 -5.69
C ILE A 104 -9.93 7.27 -4.51
N TYR A 105 -9.33 7.20 -3.32
CA TYR A 105 -10.03 7.03 -2.06
C TYR A 105 -10.01 8.35 -1.30
N TYR A 106 -11.10 8.63 -0.59
CA TYR A 106 -11.26 9.81 0.26
C TYR A 106 -11.99 9.40 1.53
N GLY A 107 -11.49 9.81 2.70
CA GLY A 107 -12.16 9.54 3.97
C GLY A 107 -11.36 10.03 5.18
N GLY A 108 -12.02 10.15 6.33
CA GLY A 108 -11.42 10.63 7.57
C GLY A 108 -12.08 9.99 8.78
N ARG A 109 -11.78 10.50 9.98
CA ARG A 109 -12.50 10.09 11.18
C ARG A 109 -13.96 10.60 11.10
N THR A 110 -14.90 9.67 11.08
CA THR A 110 -16.33 9.95 11.35
C THR A 110 -16.61 9.93 12.84
#